data_AF-A0AAD6YKW3-F1
#
_entry.id   AF-A0AAD6YKW3-F1
#
_cell.length_a   1.000
_cell.length_b   1.000
_cell.length_c   1.000
_cell.angle_alpha   90.00
_cell.angle_beta   90.00
_cell.angle_gamma   90.00
#
_symmetry.space_group_name_H-M   'P 1'
#
loop_
_entity.id
_entity.type
_entity.pdbx_description
1 polymer ?
#
loop_
_entity_poly.entity_id
_entity_poly.type
_entity_poly.pdbx_seq_one_letter_code
_entity_poly.pdbx_strand_id
1 'polypeptide(L)'
;MHLHPTSCAKMFSFYPRPQPAYYQPSPYYHPSPYYQSSPYARALAQQQQQQERARAYAQELERQRAARSRYFPDGYDEPESDEEDRYLTPHQRALLAARQQQRSLEAARKAQELAMRQQQASEAEEHTPAPRSPTRRSVPTTSQEPAQPSASPSAAQIPLRRSASPSAQPPQTATPKQSPPPSTPSPERLDEAATKIQTQYRIHRALRAIAALAAQFESLKSSFTPPTSIDYVADGRVVPVPASAPTSPTTAEDAAPHCDAKLAYTPTNAPLHMYTELLSRLLVSLDAVESRGDARVRDRRREAVRAVEAEAARIEAFWRSVWAAHEHTAAAAQEEEEVRTMVIDADAPPAALAVFEEGQVHPMVVDAVPELADSGSESESDEDGEPEFVTPPATPASRPMVLPESDLTDDGVLVDMHPEDEDKEFIIVPELF
;
A
#
# COMPACT_ATOMS: atom_id res chain seq x y z
N MET A 1 28.53 37.51 1.95
CA MET A 1 27.75 38.03 3.08
C MET A 1 27.80 36.99 4.19
N HIS A 2 28.43 37.32 5.33
CA HIS A 2 28.59 36.44 6.49
C HIS A 2 27.62 36.90 7.58
N LEU A 3 26.74 36.02 8.06
CA LEU A 3 25.85 36.29 9.19
C LEU A 3 26.26 35.37 10.35
N HIS A 4 26.68 36.01 11.45
CA HIS A 4 26.95 35.37 12.73
C HIS A 4 25.64 35.19 13.53
N PRO A 5 25.43 34.04 14.20
CA PRO A 5 24.37 33.92 15.19
C PRO A 5 24.83 34.40 16.57
N THR A 6 24.09 35.35 17.15
CA THR A 6 24.28 35.84 18.52
C THR A 6 23.66 34.88 19.53
N SER A 7 24.53 34.27 20.34
CA SER A 7 24.17 33.47 21.50
C SER A 7 23.74 34.37 22.66
N CYS A 8 22.45 34.32 23.03
CA CYS A 8 21.90 35.02 24.20
C CYS A 8 21.72 34.00 25.33
N ALA A 9 22.77 33.80 26.13
CA ALA A 9 22.75 32.99 27.34
C ALA A 9 22.11 33.77 28.50
N LYS A 10 20.86 33.44 28.85
CA LYS A 10 20.23 33.89 30.10
C LYS A 10 20.74 33.04 31.27
N MET A 11 21.57 33.66 32.13
CA MET A 11 21.91 33.11 33.45
C MET A 11 20.67 33.14 34.35
N PHE A 12 20.13 31.96 34.69
CA PHE A 12 19.20 31.80 35.79
C PHE A 12 19.99 31.50 37.07
N SER A 13 20.09 32.49 37.95
CA SER A 13 20.65 32.35 39.29
C SER A 13 19.73 31.49 40.16
N PHE A 14 20.17 30.28 40.47
CA PHE A 14 19.53 29.40 41.45
C PHE A 14 19.78 29.92 42.87
N TYR A 15 18.73 30.37 43.55
CA TYR A 15 18.76 30.58 44.99
C TYR A 15 18.57 29.25 45.72
N PRO A 16 19.45 28.86 46.67
CA PRO A 16 19.29 27.63 47.44
C PRO A 16 18.11 27.76 48.42
N ARG A 17 17.16 26.82 48.33
CA ARG A 17 16.07 26.68 49.32
C ARG A 17 16.64 26.29 50.69
N PRO A 18 16.15 26.88 51.79
CA PRO A 18 16.52 26.46 53.14
C PRO A 18 15.99 25.05 53.43
N GLN A 19 16.88 24.19 53.91
CA GLN A 19 16.59 22.82 54.34
C GLN A 19 15.69 22.85 55.59
N PRO A 20 14.57 22.10 55.63
CA PRO A 20 13.80 21.93 56.86
C PRO A 20 14.58 21.07 57.86
N ALA A 21 14.65 21.55 59.10
CA ALA A 21 15.33 20.88 60.20
C ALA A 21 14.77 19.47 60.43
N TYR A 22 15.66 18.47 60.39
CA TYR A 22 15.37 17.08 60.66
C TYR A 22 14.81 16.91 62.08
N TYR A 23 13.55 16.53 62.17
CA TYR A 23 12.97 15.97 63.40
C TYR A 23 13.59 14.59 63.60
N GLN A 24 14.51 14.45 64.56
CA GLN A 24 15.04 13.14 64.93
C GLN A 24 13.97 12.37 65.72
N PRO A 25 13.45 11.24 65.20
CA PRO A 25 12.53 10.41 65.96
C PRO A 25 13.27 9.76 67.13
N SER A 26 12.70 9.92 68.32
CA SER A 26 13.20 9.35 69.58
C SER A 26 13.30 7.81 69.50
N PRO A 27 14.42 7.20 69.91
CA PRO A 27 14.70 5.76 69.73
C PRO A 27 13.97 4.82 70.72
N TYR A 28 12.98 5.31 71.47
CA TYR A 28 12.33 4.54 72.56
C TYR A 28 10.86 4.18 72.31
N TYR A 29 10.43 4.04 71.06
CA TYR A 29 9.16 3.39 70.75
C TYR A 29 9.41 1.94 70.31
N HIS A 30 9.45 1.03 71.28
CA HIS A 30 9.28 -0.39 70.99
C HIS A 30 7.81 -0.62 70.62
N PRO A 31 7.47 -0.96 69.36
CA PRO A 31 6.10 -1.27 68.99
C PRO A 31 5.66 -2.51 69.78
N SER A 32 4.64 -2.32 70.61
CA SER A 32 4.01 -3.41 71.34
C SER A 32 3.57 -4.52 70.36
N PRO A 33 3.95 -5.79 70.60
CA PRO A 33 3.68 -6.89 69.66
C PRO A 33 2.19 -7.18 69.45
N TYR A 34 1.30 -6.55 70.23
CA TYR A 34 -0.15 -6.73 70.11
C TYR A 34 -0.82 -5.94 68.96
N TYR A 35 -0.13 -5.00 68.31
CA TYR A 35 -0.69 -4.27 67.16
C TYR A 35 -0.40 -4.93 65.80
N GLN A 36 0.36 -6.03 65.76
CA GLN A 36 0.77 -6.70 64.51
C GLN A 36 -0.32 -7.57 63.86
N SER A 37 -1.44 -7.84 64.54
CA SER A 37 -2.54 -8.65 63.99
C SER A 37 -3.77 -7.83 63.56
N SER A 38 -3.64 -6.52 63.38
CA SER A 38 -4.71 -5.76 62.73
C SER A 38 -4.88 -6.25 61.29
N PRO A 39 -6.09 -6.67 60.85
CA PRO A 39 -6.33 -7.11 59.48
C PRO A 39 -5.96 -6.00 58.47
N TYR A 40 -6.01 -4.74 58.89
CA TYR A 40 -5.58 -3.60 58.08
C TYR A 40 -4.05 -3.58 57.84
N ALA A 41 -3.25 -3.93 58.86
CA ALA A 41 -1.80 -4.00 58.72
C ALA A 41 -1.38 -5.14 57.76
N ARG A 42 -2.13 -6.25 57.76
CA ARG A 42 -1.91 -7.37 56.83
C ARG A 42 -2.30 -7.00 55.39
N ALA A 43 -3.41 -6.29 55.19
CA ALA A 43 -3.81 -5.80 53.88
C ALA A 43 -2.81 -4.79 53.29
N LEU A 44 -2.30 -3.87 54.13
CA LEU A 44 -1.28 -2.90 53.73
C LEU A 44 0.05 -3.59 53.36
N ALA A 45 0.47 -4.58 54.14
CA ALA A 45 1.65 -5.38 53.84
C ALA A 45 1.50 -6.18 52.53
N GLN A 46 0.32 -6.76 52.26
CA GLN A 46 0.04 -7.41 50.98
C GLN A 46 0.07 -6.41 49.82
N GLN A 47 -0.46 -5.20 49.99
CA GLN A 47 -0.41 -4.16 48.97
C GLN A 47 1.02 -3.72 48.65
N GLN A 48 1.86 -3.55 49.67
CA GLN A 48 3.29 -3.25 49.49
C GLN A 48 4.00 -4.39 48.74
N GLN A 49 3.75 -5.63 49.13
CA GLN A 49 4.34 -6.79 48.46
C GLN A 49 3.90 -6.91 46.98
N GLN A 50 2.66 -6.55 46.66
CA GLN A 50 2.18 -6.49 45.27
C GLN A 50 2.88 -5.38 44.47
N GLN A 51 3.06 -4.19 45.06
CA GLN A 51 3.81 -3.10 44.42
C GLN A 51 5.28 -3.48 44.16
N GLU A 52 5.92 -4.17 45.10
CA GLU A 52 7.30 -4.63 44.93
C GLU A 52 7.41 -5.67 43.80
N ARG A 53 6.49 -6.64 43.74
CA ARG A 53 6.43 -7.60 42.63
C ARG A 53 6.20 -6.91 41.29
N ALA A 54 5.31 -5.91 41.23
CA ALA A 54 5.05 -5.15 40.01
C ALA A 54 6.29 -4.36 39.56
N ARG A 55 7.03 -3.75 40.50
CA ARG A 55 8.29 -3.05 40.21
C ARG A 55 9.38 -4.01 39.73
N ALA A 56 9.52 -5.18 40.37
CA ALA A 56 10.48 -6.19 39.96
C ALA A 56 10.19 -6.69 38.54
N TYR A 57 8.92 -6.95 38.23
CA TYR A 57 8.49 -7.36 36.89
C TYR A 57 8.75 -6.26 35.84
N ALA A 58 8.47 -4.99 36.16
CA ALA A 58 8.76 -3.87 35.28
C ALA A 58 10.26 -3.73 34.99
N GLN A 59 11.10 -3.86 36.02
CA GLN A 59 12.56 -3.85 35.86
C GLN A 59 13.05 -5.03 35.03
N GLU A 60 12.47 -6.22 35.20
CA GLU A 60 12.83 -7.39 34.40
C GLU A 60 12.45 -7.23 32.92
N LEU A 61 11.27 -6.67 32.65
CA LEU A 61 10.83 -6.34 31.29
C LEU A 61 11.74 -5.27 30.64
N GLU A 62 12.12 -4.25 31.40
CA GLU A 62 13.07 -3.23 30.96
C GLU A 62 14.45 -3.83 30.69
N ARG A 63 14.90 -4.77 31.53
CA ARG A 63 16.14 -5.50 31.34
C ARG A 63 16.10 -6.42 30.11
N GLN A 64 14.96 -7.05 29.82
CA GLN A 64 14.74 -7.80 28.58
C GLN A 64 14.75 -6.88 27.36
N ARG A 65 14.14 -5.69 27.43
CA ARG A 65 14.22 -4.68 26.36
C ARG A 65 15.66 -4.22 26.13
N ALA A 66 16.39 -3.89 27.19
CA ALA A 66 17.79 -3.49 27.12
C ALA A 66 18.72 -4.62 26.65
N ALA A 67 18.41 -5.87 26.96
CA ALA A 67 19.14 -7.02 26.43
C ALA A 67 18.83 -7.22 24.94
N ARG A 68 17.57 -7.12 24.52
CA ARG A 68 17.19 -7.16 23.09
C ARG A 68 17.86 -6.03 22.29
N SER A 69 17.91 -4.81 22.82
CA SER A 69 18.56 -3.70 22.14
C SER A 69 20.08 -3.84 22.03
N ARG A 70 20.73 -4.62 22.91
CA ARG A 70 22.17 -4.94 22.78
C ARG A 70 22.49 -5.99 21.70
N TYR A 71 21.55 -6.88 21.37
CA TYR A 71 21.74 -7.93 20.36
C TYR A 71 21.17 -7.57 18.98
N PHE A 72 20.44 -6.45 18.87
CA PHE A 72 20.09 -5.79 17.63
C PHE A 72 20.75 -4.39 17.56
N PRO A 73 22.08 -4.30 17.46
CA PRO A 73 22.76 -3.04 17.18
C PRO A 73 22.57 -2.69 15.69
N ASP A 74 21.93 -1.56 15.41
CA ASP A 74 21.84 -0.90 14.10
C ASP A 74 21.47 -1.75 12.87
N GLY A 75 20.28 -1.51 12.32
CA GLY A 75 20.02 -1.86 10.93
C GLY A 75 18.57 -1.88 10.47
N TYR A 76 17.63 -1.94 11.40
CA TYR A 76 16.23 -1.66 11.11
C TYR A 76 15.68 -0.90 12.29
N ASP A 77 15.79 0.43 12.21
CA ASP A 77 14.70 1.27 12.70
C ASP A 77 13.41 0.61 12.21
N GLU A 78 12.69 -0.03 13.11
CA GLU A 78 11.24 -0.11 12.98
C GLU A 78 10.85 1.34 12.73
N PRO A 79 10.42 1.71 11.51
CA PRO A 79 10.19 3.11 11.18
C PRO A 79 9.36 3.68 12.31
N GLU A 80 9.91 4.70 12.97
CA GLU A 80 9.29 5.36 14.10
C GLU A 80 7.81 5.56 13.76
N SER A 81 6.95 4.76 14.38
CA SER A 81 5.49 4.92 14.36
C SER A 81 5.07 6.32 14.87
N ASP A 82 6.02 7.09 15.39
CA ASP A 82 5.88 8.46 15.84
C ASP A 82 5.73 9.45 14.67
N GLU A 83 6.17 9.10 13.44
CA GLU A 83 5.97 9.96 12.27
C GLU A 83 4.54 9.86 11.72
N GLU A 84 3.93 8.66 11.79
CA GLU A 84 2.52 8.47 11.45
C GLU A 84 1.62 9.19 12.46
N ASP A 85 1.97 9.16 13.75
CA ASP A 85 1.28 9.93 14.79
C ASP A 85 1.30 11.44 14.51
N ARG A 86 2.33 11.97 13.83
CA ARG A 86 2.43 13.39 13.47
C ARG A 86 1.34 13.86 12.51
N TYR A 87 0.83 12.98 11.65
CA TYR A 87 -0.25 13.26 10.68
C TYR A 87 -1.65 12.95 11.22
N LEU A 88 -1.78 12.29 12.38
CA LEU A 88 -3.10 12.04 12.97
C LEU A 88 -3.71 13.32 13.55
N THR A 89 -4.96 13.58 13.18
CA THR A 89 -5.74 14.68 13.77
C THR A 89 -5.85 14.50 15.29
N PRO A 90 -5.92 15.59 16.08
CA PRO A 90 -6.03 15.50 17.54
C PRO A 90 -7.17 14.58 18.03
N HIS A 91 -8.26 14.51 17.26
CA HIS A 91 -9.38 13.62 17.55
C HIS A 91 -9.01 12.13 17.39
N GLN A 92 -8.31 11.76 16.32
CA GLN A 92 -7.84 10.39 16.10
C GLN A 92 -6.83 9.98 17.17
N ARG A 93 -5.92 10.88 17.58
CA ARG A 93 -5.00 10.61 18.70
C ARG A 93 -5.74 10.35 20.01
N ALA A 94 -6.77 11.15 20.32
CA ALA A 94 -7.58 10.95 21.52
C ALA A 94 -8.32 9.59 21.48
N LEU A 95 -8.80 9.16 20.31
CA LEU A 95 -9.49 7.90 20.13
C LEU A 95 -8.55 6.69 20.28
N LEU A 96 -7.33 6.78 19.74
CA LEU A 96 -6.29 5.77 19.94
C LEU A 96 -5.86 5.68 21.41
N ALA A 97 -5.66 6.82 22.07
CA ALA A 97 -5.33 6.87 23.49
C ALA A 97 -6.44 6.26 24.35
N ALA A 98 -7.71 6.58 24.07
CA ALA A 98 -8.86 5.98 24.75
C ALA A 98 -8.92 4.45 24.54
N ARG A 99 -8.61 3.97 23.33
CA ARG A 99 -8.57 2.54 23.02
C ARG A 99 -7.43 1.82 23.73
N GLN A 100 -6.25 2.44 23.82
CA GLN A 100 -5.13 1.92 24.60
C GLN A 100 -5.48 1.87 26.09
N GLN A 101 -6.13 2.91 26.62
CA GLN A 101 -6.58 2.95 28.00
C GLN A 101 -7.63 1.88 28.31
N GLN A 102 -8.55 1.60 27.38
CA GLN A 102 -9.52 0.52 27.54
C GLN A 102 -8.82 -0.85 27.60
N ARG A 103 -7.87 -1.11 26.68
CA ARG A 103 -7.09 -2.36 26.67
C ARG A 103 -6.28 -2.54 27.95
N SER A 104 -5.70 -1.47 28.50
CA SER A 104 -4.94 -1.57 29.75
C SER A 104 -5.82 -1.86 30.95
N LEU A 105 -7.03 -1.29 31.02
CA LEU A 105 -8.02 -1.60 32.07
C LEU A 105 -8.52 -3.03 31.96
N GLU A 106 -8.82 -3.52 30.75
CA GLU A 106 -9.22 -4.91 30.52
C GLU A 106 -8.10 -5.90 30.90
N ALA A 107 -6.86 -5.60 30.51
CA ALA A 107 -5.70 -6.40 30.89
C ALA A 107 -5.50 -6.43 32.41
N ALA A 108 -5.64 -5.29 33.09
CA ALA A 108 -5.56 -5.20 34.55
C ALA A 108 -6.67 -6.00 35.24
N ARG A 109 -7.91 -5.93 34.73
CA ARG A 109 -9.04 -6.71 35.24
C ARG A 109 -8.79 -8.21 35.08
N LYS A 110 -8.31 -8.64 33.92
CA LYS A 110 -7.98 -10.04 33.64
C LYS A 110 -6.84 -10.55 34.53
N ALA A 111 -5.85 -9.70 34.80
CA ALA A 111 -4.76 -10.01 35.73
C ALA A 111 -5.26 -10.18 37.17
N GLN A 112 -6.17 -9.32 37.64
CA GLN A 112 -6.81 -9.49 38.95
C GLN A 112 -7.64 -10.77 39.04
N GLU A 113 -8.39 -11.10 37.98
CA GLU A 113 -9.18 -12.33 37.93
C GLU A 113 -8.29 -13.58 37.99
N LEU A 114 -7.20 -13.59 37.22
CA LEU A 114 -6.20 -14.67 37.27
C LEU A 114 -5.55 -14.78 38.65
N ALA A 115 -5.25 -13.67 39.30
CA ALA A 115 -4.71 -13.67 40.65
C ALA A 115 -5.70 -14.25 41.68
N MET A 116 -6.99 -13.88 41.59
CA MET A 116 -8.04 -14.45 42.44
C MET A 116 -8.21 -15.95 42.19
N ARG A 117 -8.18 -16.37 40.92
CA ARG A 117 -8.27 -17.78 40.55
C ARG A 117 -7.08 -18.60 41.07
N GLN A 118 -5.87 -18.03 41.05
CA GLN A 118 -4.70 -18.67 41.64
C GLN A 118 -4.84 -18.80 43.16
N GLN A 119 -5.37 -17.79 43.85
CA GLN A 119 -5.65 -17.88 45.30
C GLN A 119 -6.66 -18.98 45.62
N GLN A 120 -7.79 -19.03 44.89
CA GLN A 120 -8.78 -20.09 45.07
C GLN A 120 -8.22 -21.49 44.77
N ALA A 121 -7.35 -21.61 43.77
CA ALA A 121 -6.68 -22.88 43.46
C ALA A 121 -5.75 -23.32 44.61
N SER A 122 -4.98 -22.39 45.20
CA SER A 122 -4.12 -22.71 46.34
C SER A 122 -4.92 -23.06 47.61
N GLU A 123 -6.03 -22.37 47.87
CA GLU A 123 -6.91 -22.70 49.01
C GLU A 123 -7.59 -24.06 48.84
N ALA A 124 -8.00 -24.39 47.62
CA ALA A 124 -8.56 -25.71 47.30
C ALA A 124 -7.52 -26.83 47.50
N GLU A 125 -6.26 -26.59 47.13
CA GLU A 125 -5.17 -27.55 47.33
C GLU A 125 -4.87 -27.77 48.83
N GLU A 126 -4.92 -26.71 49.65
CA GLU A 126 -4.72 -26.78 51.10
C GLU A 126 -5.88 -27.47 51.83
N HIS A 127 -7.11 -27.39 51.30
CA HIS A 127 -8.30 -28.05 51.86
C HIS A 127 -8.56 -29.46 51.33
N THR A 128 -7.72 -30.00 50.43
CA THR A 128 -7.77 -31.42 50.09
C THR A 128 -7.16 -32.23 51.25
N PRO A 129 -7.97 -32.98 52.05
CA PRO A 129 -7.42 -33.82 53.08
C PRO A 129 -6.50 -34.86 52.44
N ALA A 130 -5.26 -34.95 52.94
CA ALA A 130 -4.22 -35.82 52.42
C ALA A 130 -4.77 -37.21 52.02
N PRO A 131 -4.51 -37.68 50.78
CA PRO A 131 -5.00 -38.96 50.32
C PRO A 131 -4.44 -40.05 51.24
N ARG A 132 -5.32 -40.65 52.05
CA ARG A 132 -5.00 -41.84 52.81
C ARG A 132 -4.54 -42.90 51.82
N SER A 133 -3.32 -43.36 52.05
CA SER A 133 -2.56 -44.31 51.24
C SER A 133 -3.46 -45.45 50.73
N PRO A 134 -3.59 -45.64 49.40
CA PRO A 134 -4.39 -46.71 48.85
C PRO A 134 -3.67 -48.03 49.12
N THR A 135 -4.30 -48.88 49.92
CA THR A 135 -3.93 -50.28 50.06
C THR A 135 -4.08 -50.94 48.69
N ARG A 136 -2.97 -51.49 48.18
CA ARG A 136 -2.90 -52.33 46.97
C ARG A 136 -4.08 -53.30 46.92
N ARG A 137 -4.95 -53.15 45.91
CA ARG A 137 -5.76 -54.25 45.42
C ARG A 137 -5.86 -54.20 43.90
N SER A 138 -5.71 -55.39 43.34
CA SER A 138 -5.36 -55.72 41.97
C SER A 138 -6.59 -55.81 41.07
N VAL A 139 -6.44 -55.33 39.82
CA VAL A 139 -7.12 -55.69 38.53
C VAL A 139 -8.67 -55.65 38.44
N PRO A 140 -9.29 -55.70 37.22
CA PRO A 140 -8.84 -55.42 35.85
C PRO A 140 -9.77 -54.48 35.04
N THR A 141 -9.28 -54.05 33.87
CA THR A 141 -9.96 -53.86 32.57
C THR A 141 -11.48 -53.60 32.56
N THR A 142 -11.90 -52.41 32.12
CA THR A 142 -13.13 -52.26 31.31
C THR A 142 -12.95 -51.13 30.32
N SER A 143 -12.91 -51.55 29.06
CA SER A 143 -13.05 -50.76 27.85
C SER A 143 -14.46 -50.17 27.80
N GLN A 144 -14.61 -48.86 27.56
CA GLN A 144 -15.77 -48.32 26.85
C GLN A 144 -15.49 -46.89 26.40
N GLU A 145 -15.19 -46.80 25.10
CA GLU A 145 -15.14 -45.60 24.28
C GLU A 145 -16.54 -45.35 23.69
N PRO A 146 -17.17 -44.18 23.90
CA PRO A 146 -18.44 -43.88 23.26
C PRO A 146 -18.22 -43.31 21.86
N ALA A 147 -18.74 -44.04 20.88
CA ALA A 147 -18.82 -43.69 19.47
C ALA A 147 -19.56 -42.36 19.23
N GLN A 148 -19.02 -41.54 18.32
CA GLN A 148 -19.78 -40.49 17.63
C GLN A 148 -19.92 -40.85 16.14
N PRO A 149 -21.12 -40.65 15.53
CA PRO A 149 -21.37 -40.99 14.14
C PRO A 149 -20.86 -39.89 13.19
N SER A 150 -19.98 -40.29 12.27
CA SER A 150 -19.62 -39.53 11.08
C SER A 150 -20.71 -39.71 10.01
N ALA A 151 -21.29 -38.60 9.56
CA ALA A 151 -22.11 -38.54 8.35
C ALA A 151 -21.32 -37.80 7.28
N SER A 152 -20.80 -38.54 6.31
CA SER A 152 -20.22 -38.01 5.07
C SER A 152 -21.05 -38.50 3.87
N PRO A 153 -21.58 -37.61 3.01
CA PRO A 153 -22.23 -38.03 1.78
C PRO A 153 -21.23 -38.29 0.65
N SER A 154 -21.26 -39.54 0.17
CA SER A 154 -21.39 -39.97 -1.23
C SER A 154 -20.59 -39.25 -2.33
N ALA A 155 -19.44 -39.85 -2.66
CA ALA A 155 -19.04 -40.36 -3.97
C ALA A 155 -19.52 -39.66 -5.27
N ALA A 156 -18.58 -39.06 -5.99
CA ALA A 156 -18.57 -38.99 -7.45
C ALA A 156 -17.38 -39.83 -7.97
N GLN A 157 -17.69 -40.80 -8.82
CA GLN A 157 -16.76 -41.78 -9.38
C GLN A 157 -15.93 -41.13 -10.50
N ILE A 158 -14.59 -41.20 -10.40
CA ILE A 158 -13.68 -40.92 -11.52
C ILE A 158 -13.15 -42.26 -12.04
N PRO A 159 -13.32 -42.60 -13.34
CA PRO A 159 -12.90 -43.88 -13.90
C PRO A 159 -11.37 -43.99 -14.01
N LEU A 160 -10.76 -44.91 -13.26
CA LEU A 160 -9.38 -45.32 -13.47
C LEU A 160 -9.26 -46.12 -14.78
N ARG A 161 -8.69 -45.48 -15.81
CA ARG A 161 -8.17 -46.16 -16.99
C ARG A 161 -6.97 -47.02 -16.58
N ARG A 162 -7.17 -48.33 -16.63
CA ARG A 162 -6.11 -49.35 -16.62
C ARG A 162 -5.35 -49.28 -17.95
N SER A 163 -4.14 -48.73 -17.96
CA SER A 163 -3.13 -49.07 -18.94
C SER A 163 -2.30 -50.22 -18.38
N ALA A 164 -2.57 -51.42 -18.91
CA ALA A 164 -1.72 -52.58 -18.72
C ALA A 164 -0.35 -52.30 -19.37
N SER A 165 0.71 -52.38 -18.57
CA SER A 165 2.08 -52.46 -19.07
C SER A 165 2.79 -53.64 -18.39
N PRO A 166 3.62 -54.39 -19.13
CA PRO A 166 3.97 -55.76 -18.81
C PRO A 166 4.99 -55.85 -17.67
N SER A 167 4.72 -56.82 -16.80
CA SER A 167 5.56 -57.32 -15.72
C SER A 167 6.94 -57.75 -16.23
N ALA A 168 7.91 -56.83 -16.22
CA ALA A 168 9.33 -57.16 -16.16
C ALA A 168 9.72 -57.19 -14.67
N GLN A 169 10.11 -58.37 -14.18
CA GLN A 169 10.61 -58.55 -12.82
C GLN A 169 11.80 -57.61 -12.58
N PRO A 170 11.79 -56.78 -11.53
CA PRO A 170 12.98 -56.04 -11.15
C PRO A 170 14.06 -57.02 -10.67
N PRO A 171 15.33 -56.85 -11.09
CA PRO A 171 16.44 -57.61 -10.53
C PRO A 171 16.51 -57.34 -9.02
N GLN A 172 16.71 -58.41 -8.24
CA GLN A 172 16.91 -58.35 -6.80
C GLN A 172 18.18 -57.55 -6.50
N THR A 173 18.02 -56.23 -6.39
CA THR A 173 19.08 -55.33 -5.95
C THR A 173 19.28 -55.53 -4.45
N ALA A 174 20.55 -55.74 -4.11
CA ALA A 174 21.04 -55.93 -2.76
C ALA A 174 20.39 -54.93 -1.79
N THR A 175 19.98 -55.43 -0.63
CA THR A 175 19.54 -54.67 0.53
C THR A 175 20.39 -53.39 0.69
N PRO A 176 19.83 -52.19 0.50
CA PRO A 176 20.58 -50.97 0.64
C PRO A 176 21.08 -50.86 2.08
N LYS A 177 22.39 -50.76 2.25
CA LYS A 177 23.04 -50.43 3.51
C LYS A 177 22.30 -49.22 4.10
N GLN A 178 21.70 -49.39 5.27
CA GLN A 178 21.04 -48.33 6.03
C GLN A 178 21.98 -47.13 6.11
N SER A 179 21.65 -46.07 5.37
CA SER A 179 22.28 -44.78 5.52
C SER A 179 22.07 -44.29 6.96
N PRO A 180 23.09 -43.68 7.59
CA PRO A 180 22.97 -43.18 8.95
C PRO A 180 21.79 -42.19 9.06
N PRO A 181 21.12 -42.13 10.23
CA PRO A 181 19.99 -41.22 10.42
C PRO A 181 20.43 -39.77 10.14
N PRO A 182 19.61 -38.98 9.42
CA PRO A 182 19.96 -37.62 9.06
C PRO A 182 20.24 -36.81 10.33
N SER A 183 21.40 -36.15 10.37
CA SER A 183 21.74 -35.27 11.49
C SER A 183 20.74 -34.13 11.56
N THR A 184 20.24 -33.84 12.76
CA THR A 184 19.38 -32.69 12.99
C THR A 184 20.14 -31.42 12.60
N PRO A 185 19.57 -30.56 11.73
CA PRO A 185 20.24 -29.34 11.31
C PRO A 185 20.53 -28.43 12.51
N SER A 186 21.68 -27.75 12.47
CA SER A 186 22.03 -26.69 13.43
C SER A 186 20.94 -25.60 13.46
N PRO A 187 20.60 -25.02 14.62
CA PRO A 187 19.61 -23.94 14.71
C PRO A 187 19.91 -22.76 13.78
N GLU A 188 21.19 -22.41 13.59
CA GLU A 188 21.61 -21.35 12.66
C GLU A 188 21.18 -21.63 11.21
N ARG A 189 21.24 -22.90 10.78
CA ARG A 189 20.78 -23.31 9.45
C ARG A 189 19.25 -23.24 9.31
N LEU A 190 18.53 -23.43 10.41
CA LEU A 190 17.07 -23.31 10.43
C LEU A 190 16.66 -21.84 10.27
N ASP A 191 17.36 -20.92 10.94
CA ASP A 191 17.11 -19.48 10.81
C ASP A 191 17.43 -18.98 9.39
N GLU A 192 18.57 -19.40 8.84
CA GLU A 192 18.93 -19.09 7.45
C GLU A 192 17.89 -19.64 6.46
N ALA A 193 17.42 -20.88 6.65
CA ALA A 193 16.38 -21.46 5.81
C ALA A 193 15.05 -20.70 5.95
N ALA A 194 14.67 -20.32 7.17
CA ALA A 194 13.44 -19.57 7.44
C ALA A 194 13.47 -18.20 6.74
N THR A 195 14.59 -17.48 6.80
CA THR A 195 14.72 -16.19 6.10
C THR A 195 14.61 -16.36 4.58
N LYS A 196 15.26 -17.38 3.99
CA LYS A 196 15.15 -17.68 2.55
C LYS A 196 13.72 -18.01 2.12
N ILE A 197 12.99 -18.80 2.91
CA ILE A 197 11.60 -19.14 2.61
C ILE A 197 10.72 -17.88 2.68
N GLN A 198 10.92 -17.03 3.69
CA GLN A 198 10.17 -15.79 3.84
C GLN A 198 10.46 -14.79 2.70
N THR A 199 11.72 -14.66 2.28
CA THR A 199 12.08 -13.78 1.15
C THR A 199 11.45 -14.28 -0.15
N GLN A 200 11.54 -15.58 -0.44
CA GLN A 200 10.91 -16.18 -1.63
C GLN A 200 9.39 -15.99 -1.63
N TYR A 201 8.72 -16.22 -0.50
CA TYR A 201 7.28 -16.00 -0.37
C TYR A 201 6.90 -14.53 -0.66
N ARG A 202 7.68 -13.57 -0.14
CA ARG A 202 7.45 -12.15 -0.37
C ARG A 202 7.65 -11.77 -1.84
N ILE A 203 8.70 -12.28 -2.49
CA ILE A 203 8.94 -12.09 -3.94
C ILE A 203 7.77 -12.64 -4.74
N HIS A 204 7.33 -13.87 -4.44
CA HIS A 204 6.19 -14.48 -5.12
C HIS A 204 4.89 -13.68 -4.94
N ARG A 205 4.64 -13.18 -3.72
CA ARG A 205 3.50 -12.30 -3.45
C ARG A 205 3.55 -11.01 -4.26
N ALA A 206 4.73 -10.38 -4.37
CA ALA A 206 4.91 -9.16 -5.15
C ALA A 206 4.66 -9.40 -6.65
N LEU A 207 5.21 -10.48 -7.21
CA LEU A 207 4.97 -10.88 -8.60
C LEU A 207 3.48 -11.15 -8.87
N ARG A 208 2.80 -11.86 -7.97
CA ARG A 208 1.35 -12.10 -8.06
C ARG A 208 0.56 -10.79 -8.02
N ALA A 209 0.96 -9.84 -7.18
CA ALA A 209 0.30 -8.53 -7.10
C ALA A 209 0.46 -7.73 -8.40
N ILE A 210 1.67 -7.70 -8.97
CA ILE A 210 1.93 -7.05 -10.27
C ILE A 210 1.10 -7.69 -11.37
N ALA A 211 1.07 -9.04 -11.43
CA ALA A 211 0.27 -9.76 -12.42
C ALA A 211 -1.23 -9.45 -12.29
N ALA A 212 -1.75 -9.35 -11.06
CA ALA A 212 -3.13 -8.98 -10.81
C ALA A 212 -3.43 -7.54 -11.26
N LEU A 213 -2.53 -6.58 -11.00
CA LEU A 213 -2.67 -5.20 -11.47
C LEU A 213 -2.61 -5.08 -13.00
N ALA A 214 -1.72 -5.84 -13.65
CA ALA A 214 -1.66 -5.91 -15.11
C ALA A 214 -2.96 -6.49 -15.71
N ALA A 215 -3.54 -7.53 -15.09
CA ALA A 215 -4.83 -8.06 -15.51
C ALA A 215 -5.98 -7.05 -15.33
N GLN A 216 -5.96 -6.27 -14.24
CA GLN A 216 -6.92 -5.18 -14.03
C GLN A 216 -6.78 -4.10 -15.12
N PHE A 217 -5.55 -3.74 -15.49
CA PHE A 217 -5.29 -2.81 -16.58
C PHE A 217 -5.88 -3.30 -17.91
N GLU A 218 -5.64 -4.56 -18.29
CA GLU A 218 -6.21 -5.13 -19.54
C GLU A 218 -7.75 -5.20 -19.50
N SER A 219 -8.32 -5.49 -18.33
CA SER A 219 -9.78 -5.44 -18.15
C SER A 219 -10.33 -4.02 -18.30
N LEU A 220 -9.65 -3.02 -17.73
CA LEU A 220 -10.06 -1.62 -17.85
C LEU A 220 -9.97 -1.18 -19.31
N LYS A 221 -8.86 -1.47 -19.99
CA LYS A 221 -8.63 -1.16 -21.40
C LYS A 221 -9.68 -1.77 -22.31
N SER A 222 -10.04 -3.04 -22.12
CA SER A 222 -11.08 -3.71 -22.92
C SER A 222 -12.50 -3.21 -22.63
N SER A 223 -12.76 -2.73 -21.41
CA SER A 223 -14.07 -2.16 -21.03
C SER A 223 -14.26 -0.71 -21.48
N PHE A 224 -13.18 0.02 -21.73
CA PHE A 224 -13.23 1.44 -22.07
C PHE A 224 -13.78 1.63 -23.48
N THR A 225 -14.85 2.43 -23.60
CA THR A 225 -15.41 2.86 -24.88
C THR A 225 -15.27 4.38 -24.98
N PRO A 226 -14.57 4.91 -26.01
CA PRO A 226 -14.41 6.35 -26.17
C PRO A 226 -15.76 7.03 -26.47
N PRO A 227 -16.02 8.23 -25.91
CA PRO A 227 -17.27 8.95 -26.17
C PRO A 227 -17.33 9.45 -27.62
N THR A 228 -18.53 9.57 -28.17
CA THR A 228 -18.78 10.05 -29.55
C THR A 228 -18.63 11.56 -29.70
N SER A 229 -18.70 12.31 -28.61
CA SER A 229 -18.51 13.76 -28.55
C SER A 229 -17.74 14.10 -27.28
N ILE A 230 -16.83 15.06 -27.38
CA ILE A 230 -15.99 15.50 -26.28
C ILE A 230 -16.25 17.00 -26.05
N ASP A 231 -16.56 17.35 -24.81
CA ASP A 231 -16.82 18.74 -24.42
C ASP A 231 -15.52 19.42 -23.95
N TYR A 232 -15.15 20.56 -24.55
CA TYR A 232 -13.95 21.32 -24.16
C TYR A 232 -14.35 22.62 -23.48
N VAL A 233 -13.51 23.10 -22.57
CA VAL A 233 -13.61 24.46 -22.01
C VAL A 233 -12.62 25.34 -22.75
N ALA A 234 -13.13 26.24 -23.59
CA ALA A 234 -12.38 27.28 -24.28
C ALA A 234 -13.01 28.64 -23.93
N ASP A 235 -12.21 29.60 -23.47
CA ASP A 235 -12.66 30.94 -23.07
C ASP A 235 -13.82 30.95 -22.05
N GLY A 236 -13.81 29.98 -21.13
CA GLY A 236 -14.87 29.81 -20.12
C GLY A 236 -16.21 29.29 -20.67
N ARG A 237 -16.27 28.91 -21.94
CA ARG A 237 -17.45 28.31 -22.58
C ARG A 237 -17.20 26.85 -22.89
N VAL A 238 -18.27 26.05 -22.77
CA VAL A 238 -18.22 24.62 -23.10
C VAL A 238 -18.55 24.45 -24.60
N VAL A 239 -17.59 23.93 -25.36
CA VAL A 239 -17.72 23.67 -26.80
C VAL A 239 -17.79 22.14 -27.01
N PRO A 240 -18.95 21.61 -27.42
CA PRO A 240 -19.08 20.20 -27.75
C PRO A 240 -18.46 19.92 -29.13
N VAL A 241 -17.44 19.06 -29.19
CA VAL A 241 -16.76 18.68 -30.43
C VAL A 241 -17.07 17.21 -30.75
N PRO A 242 -17.61 16.89 -31.94
CA PRO A 242 -17.80 15.51 -32.36
C PRO A 242 -16.45 14.78 -32.46
N ALA A 243 -16.29 13.64 -31.78
CA ALA A 243 -15.08 12.81 -31.84
C ALA A 243 -15.01 11.97 -33.14
N SER A 244 -15.65 12.43 -34.21
CA SER A 244 -15.72 11.73 -35.48
C SER A 244 -14.31 11.61 -36.05
N ALA A 245 -13.76 10.40 -36.02
CA ALA A 245 -12.33 10.13 -36.13
C ALA A 245 -11.68 10.79 -37.36
N PRO A 246 -10.75 11.75 -37.18
CA PRO A 246 -9.72 11.98 -38.17
C PRO A 246 -8.72 10.82 -38.01
N THR A 247 -8.89 9.77 -38.82
CA THR A 247 -8.03 8.57 -38.82
C THR A 247 -6.62 8.80 -39.37
N SER A 248 -6.20 10.05 -39.55
CA SER A 248 -4.84 10.36 -39.96
C SER A 248 -4.02 10.67 -38.70
N PRO A 249 -3.18 9.73 -38.23
CA PRO A 249 -2.19 10.02 -37.20
C PRO A 249 -1.16 10.96 -37.83
N THR A 250 -1.47 12.26 -37.89
CA THR A 250 -0.46 13.27 -38.12
C THR A 250 0.52 13.15 -36.97
N THR A 251 1.74 12.71 -37.27
CA THR A 251 2.81 12.44 -36.32
C THR A 251 2.89 13.58 -35.30
N ALA A 252 2.47 13.30 -34.07
CA ALA A 252 2.18 14.28 -33.03
C ALA A 252 3.42 14.95 -32.41
N GLU A 253 4.60 14.80 -33.02
CA GLU A 253 5.85 15.34 -32.46
C GLU A 253 6.15 16.79 -32.87
N ASP A 254 5.48 17.32 -33.91
CA ASP A 254 5.71 18.70 -34.40
C ASP A 254 4.50 19.64 -34.22
N ALA A 255 3.39 19.16 -33.65
CA ALA A 255 2.15 19.93 -33.55
C ALA A 255 2.08 20.74 -32.24
N ALA A 256 2.48 22.01 -32.36
CA ALA A 256 2.11 23.19 -31.57
C ALA A 256 2.22 23.11 -30.01
N PRO A 257 3.06 23.96 -29.39
CA PRO A 257 3.45 23.80 -27.99
C PRO A 257 2.35 24.00 -26.93
N HIS A 258 1.18 24.58 -27.20
CA HIS A 258 0.17 24.83 -26.15
C HIS A 258 -1.26 24.80 -26.69
N CYS A 259 -1.88 23.62 -26.77
CA CYS A 259 -3.34 23.54 -26.84
C CYS A 259 -3.92 23.88 -25.46
N ASP A 260 -4.35 25.12 -25.26
CA ASP A 260 -4.92 25.61 -23.99
C ASP A 260 -6.33 25.05 -23.68
N ALA A 261 -6.88 24.25 -24.59
CA ALA A 261 -8.20 23.65 -24.41
C ALA A 261 -8.18 22.57 -23.32
N LYS A 262 -8.89 22.85 -22.22
CA LYS A 262 -9.07 21.91 -21.11
C LYS A 262 -10.31 21.06 -21.33
N LEU A 263 -10.22 19.78 -21.00
CA LEU A 263 -11.39 18.89 -21.02
C LEU A 263 -12.44 19.34 -19.99
N ALA A 264 -13.69 19.52 -20.41
CA ALA A 264 -14.76 19.95 -19.50
C ALA A 264 -15.18 18.82 -18.54
N TYR A 265 -15.56 19.18 -17.31
CA TYR A 265 -16.14 18.26 -16.34
C TYR A 265 -17.66 18.13 -16.57
N THR A 266 -18.05 17.58 -17.71
CA THR A 266 -19.44 17.30 -18.08
C THR A 266 -19.78 15.81 -17.94
N PRO A 267 -21.08 15.43 -17.82
CA PRO A 267 -21.48 14.03 -17.83
C PRO A 267 -21.05 13.27 -19.09
N THR A 268 -20.95 13.96 -20.23
CA THR A 268 -20.49 13.40 -21.51
C THR A 268 -19.03 12.90 -21.41
N ASN A 269 -18.17 13.68 -20.75
CA ASN A 269 -16.75 13.37 -20.58
C ASN A 269 -16.45 12.52 -19.34
N ALA A 270 -17.45 12.23 -18.50
CA ALA A 270 -17.24 11.48 -17.25
C ALA A 270 -16.53 10.13 -17.46
N PRO A 271 -16.83 9.32 -18.51
CA PRO A 271 -16.11 8.07 -18.76
C PRO A 271 -14.61 8.27 -19.03
N LEU A 272 -14.23 9.37 -19.68
CA LEU A 272 -12.83 9.70 -20.00
C LEU A 272 -12.09 10.09 -18.72
N HIS A 273 -12.62 11.04 -17.94
CA HIS A 273 -12.04 11.44 -16.66
C HIS A 273 -11.88 10.26 -15.70
N MET A 274 -12.93 9.44 -15.58
CA MET A 274 -12.90 8.25 -14.74
C MET A 274 -11.82 7.26 -15.21
N TYR A 275 -11.69 7.04 -16.51
CA TYR A 275 -10.67 6.14 -17.05
C TYR A 275 -9.25 6.65 -16.75
N THR A 276 -8.99 7.95 -16.99
CA THR A 276 -7.71 8.59 -16.65
C THR A 276 -7.41 8.47 -15.16
N GLU A 277 -8.39 8.72 -14.28
CA GLU A 277 -8.21 8.57 -12.83
C GLU A 277 -7.88 7.12 -12.44
N LEU A 278 -8.55 6.13 -13.04
CA LEU A 278 -8.28 4.72 -12.78
C LEU A 278 -6.88 4.31 -13.23
N LEU A 279 -6.38 4.84 -14.37
CA LEU A 279 -5.00 4.63 -14.80
C LEU A 279 -4.01 5.24 -13.79
N SER A 280 -4.25 6.46 -13.31
CA SER A 280 -3.42 7.08 -12.25
C SER A 280 -3.41 6.26 -10.96
N ARG A 281 -4.56 5.73 -10.52
CA ARG A 281 -4.66 4.86 -9.35
C ARG A 281 -3.88 3.55 -9.53
N LEU A 282 -3.87 2.98 -10.74
CA LEU A 282 -3.06 1.80 -11.05
C LEU A 282 -1.56 2.07 -10.96
N LEU A 283 -1.10 3.23 -11.42
CA LEU A 283 0.32 3.64 -11.29
C LEU A 283 0.74 3.73 -9.82
N VAL A 284 -0.04 4.43 -8.99
CA VAL A 284 0.21 4.51 -7.54
C VAL A 284 0.23 3.12 -6.90
N SER A 285 -0.67 2.23 -7.32
CA SER A 285 -0.74 0.85 -6.80
C SER A 285 0.47 0.00 -7.23
N LEU A 286 0.98 0.19 -8.45
CA LEU A 286 2.19 -0.47 -8.93
C LEU A 286 3.43 -0.01 -8.16
N ASP A 287 3.55 1.30 -7.89
CA ASP A 287 4.67 1.87 -7.14
C ASP A 287 4.72 1.39 -5.69
N ALA A 288 3.55 1.17 -5.08
CA ALA A 288 3.43 0.60 -3.74
C ALA A 288 3.93 -0.85 -3.64
N VAL A 289 4.11 -1.59 -4.75
CA VAL A 289 4.64 -2.95 -4.70
C VAL A 289 6.15 -2.94 -4.44
N GLU A 290 6.54 -3.37 -3.24
CA GLU A 290 7.93 -3.51 -2.82
C GLU A 290 8.66 -4.61 -3.62
N SER A 291 9.83 -4.29 -4.17
CA SER A 291 10.69 -5.27 -4.86
C SER A 291 11.67 -6.00 -3.94
N ARG A 292 11.99 -5.44 -2.77
CA ARG A 292 12.99 -5.97 -1.81
C ARG A 292 14.33 -6.32 -2.45
N GLY A 293 14.71 -5.57 -3.49
CA GLY A 293 15.97 -5.75 -4.22
C GLY A 293 15.93 -6.80 -5.33
N ASP A 294 14.84 -7.58 -5.47
CA ASP A 294 14.73 -8.55 -6.55
C ASP A 294 14.62 -7.85 -7.92
N ALA A 295 15.48 -8.25 -8.86
CA ALA A 295 15.52 -7.66 -10.19
C ALA A 295 14.27 -7.99 -11.02
N ARG A 296 13.77 -9.23 -10.93
CA ARG A 296 12.62 -9.69 -11.73
C ARG A 296 11.36 -8.94 -11.34
N VAL A 297 11.16 -8.69 -10.03
CA VAL A 297 10.04 -7.87 -9.53
C VAL A 297 10.14 -6.44 -10.07
N ARG A 298 11.33 -5.82 -10.05
CA ARG A 298 11.52 -4.46 -10.58
C ARG A 298 11.24 -4.38 -12.08
N ASP A 299 11.73 -5.35 -12.85
CA ASP A 299 11.57 -5.33 -14.30
C ASP A 299 10.12 -5.56 -14.71
N ARG A 300 9.41 -6.51 -14.08
CA ARG A 300 7.98 -6.71 -14.30
C ARG A 300 7.13 -5.52 -13.88
N ARG A 301 7.49 -4.84 -12.78
CA ARG A 301 6.82 -3.61 -12.37
C ARG A 301 7.02 -2.51 -13.42
N ARG A 302 8.25 -2.29 -13.89
CA ARG A 302 8.57 -1.29 -14.94
C ARG A 302 7.82 -1.57 -16.24
N GLU A 303 7.74 -2.83 -16.66
CA GLU A 303 7.00 -3.23 -17.84
C GLU A 303 5.50 -2.87 -17.71
N ALA A 304 4.89 -3.21 -16.57
CA ALA A 304 3.50 -2.86 -16.29
C ALA A 304 3.29 -1.34 -16.23
N VAL A 305 4.16 -0.59 -15.55
CA VAL A 305 4.10 0.88 -15.49
C VAL A 305 4.18 1.49 -16.89
N ARG A 306 5.14 1.06 -17.71
CA ARG A 306 5.30 1.55 -19.09
C ARG A 306 4.05 1.29 -19.93
N ALA A 307 3.41 0.13 -19.78
CA ALA A 307 2.19 -0.19 -20.51
C ALA A 307 1.01 0.72 -20.09
N VAL A 308 0.88 1.01 -18.79
CA VAL A 308 -0.15 1.92 -18.25
C VAL A 308 0.11 3.35 -18.68
N GLU A 309 1.36 3.83 -18.62
CA GLU A 309 1.75 5.17 -19.07
C GLU A 309 1.54 5.37 -20.57
N ALA A 310 1.91 4.39 -21.39
CA ALA A 310 1.68 4.44 -22.84
C ALA A 310 0.19 4.55 -23.17
N GLU A 311 -0.67 3.85 -22.42
CA GLU A 311 -2.12 3.95 -22.58
C GLU A 311 -2.67 5.30 -22.11
N ALA A 312 -2.18 5.82 -20.98
CA ALA A 312 -2.54 7.16 -20.52
C ALA A 312 -2.16 8.22 -21.58
N ALA A 313 -0.95 8.15 -22.12
CA ALA A 313 -0.49 9.02 -23.21
C ALA A 313 -1.34 8.86 -24.47
N ARG A 314 -1.77 7.64 -24.82
CA ARG A 314 -2.67 7.38 -25.96
C ARG A 314 -4.03 8.07 -25.78
N ILE A 315 -4.62 7.99 -24.60
CA ILE A 315 -5.89 8.66 -24.28
C ILE A 315 -5.72 10.17 -24.32
N GLU A 316 -4.61 10.69 -23.82
CA GLU A 316 -4.32 12.11 -23.89
C GLU A 316 -4.16 12.61 -25.32
N ALA A 317 -3.36 11.91 -26.13
CA ALA A 317 -3.19 12.20 -27.53
C ALA A 317 -4.53 12.13 -28.30
N PHE A 318 -5.41 11.19 -27.93
CA PHE A 318 -6.73 11.06 -28.54
C PHE A 318 -7.60 12.31 -28.35
N TRP A 319 -7.77 12.81 -27.11
CA TRP A 319 -8.61 14.00 -26.93
C TRP A 319 -7.90 15.29 -27.41
N ARG A 320 -6.56 15.35 -27.40
CA ARG A 320 -5.84 16.49 -28.00
C ARG A 320 -6.01 16.53 -29.53
N SER A 321 -5.95 15.37 -30.20
CA SER A 321 -6.10 15.32 -31.66
C SER A 321 -7.52 15.66 -32.13
N VAL A 322 -8.55 15.30 -31.36
CA VAL A 322 -9.94 15.72 -31.63
C VAL A 322 -10.06 17.24 -31.57
N TRP A 323 -9.41 17.89 -30.61
CA TRP A 323 -9.40 19.35 -30.52
C TRP A 323 -8.64 20.00 -31.67
N ALA A 324 -7.43 19.53 -31.97
CA ALA A 324 -6.64 20.05 -33.08
C ALA A 324 -7.39 19.95 -34.43
N ALA A 325 -8.07 18.83 -34.68
CA ALA A 325 -8.89 18.65 -35.87
C ALA A 325 -10.08 19.64 -35.94
N HIS A 326 -10.68 19.95 -34.79
CA HIS A 326 -11.73 20.95 -34.69
C HIS A 326 -11.19 22.36 -34.99
N GLU A 327 -10.03 22.74 -34.45
CA GLU A 327 -9.39 24.03 -34.75
C GLU A 327 -9.06 24.16 -36.24
N HIS A 328 -8.52 23.12 -36.87
CA HIS A 328 -8.27 23.10 -38.31
C HIS A 328 -9.56 23.26 -39.12
N THR A 329 -10.65 22.59 -38.73
CA THR A 329 -11.94 22.70 -39.42
C THR A 329 -12.56 24.08 -39.23
N ALA A 330 -12.44 24.66 -38.04
CA ALA A 330 -12.92 26.00 -37.72
C ALA A 330 -12.14 27.07 -38.49
N ALA A 331 -10.81 26.94 -38.59
CA ALA A 331 -9.97 27.83 -39.39
C ALA A 331 -10.31 27.76 -40.87
N ALA A 332 -10.46 26.55 -41.44
CA ALA A 332 -10.86 26.37 -42.83
C ALA A 332 -12.23 27.00 -43.15
N ALA A 333 -13.20 26.87 -42.23
CA ALA A 333 -14.51 27.49 -42.39
C ALA A 333 -14.46 29.04 -42.36
N GLN A 334 -13.57 29.61 -41.53
CA GLN A 334 -13.35 31.07 -41.50
C GLN A 334 -12.72 31.58 -42.80
N GLU A 335 -11.74 30.87 -43.34
CA GLU A 335 -11.13 31.21 -44.64
C GLU A 335 -12.16 31.14 -45.78
N GLU A 336 -13.04 30.14 -45.80
CA GLU A 336 -14.12 30.04 -46.80
C GLU A 336 -15.13 31.21 -46.69
N GLU A 337 -15.44 31.68 -45.48
CA GLU A 337 -16.33 32.83 -45.26
C GLU A 337 -15.66 34.15 -45.69
N GLU A 338 -14.37 34.33 -45.41
CA GLU A 338 -13.61 35.50 -45.87
C GLU A 338 -13.53 35.55 -47.41
N VAL A 339 -13.22 34.42 -48.05
CA VAL A 339 -13.22 34.32 -49.52
C VAL A 339 -14.62 34.59 -50.08
N ARG A 340 -15.67 34.08 -49.44
CA ARG A 340 -17.06 34.30 -49.88
C ARG A 340 -17.49 35.76 -49.76
N THR A 341 -17.08 36.47 -48.70
CA THR A 341 -17.42 37.89 -48.54
C THR A 341 -16.66 38.78 -49.53
N MET A 342 -15.39 38.47 -49.84
CA MET A 342 -14.63 39.22 -50.85
C MET A 342 -15.18 39.09 -52.28
N VAL A 343 -15.81 37.97 -52.64
CA VAL A 343 -16.36 37.75 -54.00
C VAL A 343 -17.64 38.57 -54.25
N ILE A 344 -18.39 38.98 -53.22
CA ILE A 344 -19.68 39.66 -53.39
C ILE A 344 -19.52 41.16 -53.68
N ASP A 345 -18.40 41.79 -53.30
CA ASP A 345 -18.13 43.22 -53.59
C ASP A 345 -17.56 43.49 -55.00
N ALA A 346 -17.29 42.44 -55.79
CA ALA A 346 -16.78 42.57 -57.16
C ALA A 346 -17.87 42.57 -58.25
N ASP A 347 -19.15 42.36 -57.90
CA ASP A 347 -20.28 42.40 -58.85
C ASP A 347 -21.05 43.74 -58.79
N ALA A 348 -20.33 44.84 -58.51
CA ALA A 348 -20.78 46.17 -58.90
C ALA A 348 -20.52 46.31 -60.41
N PRO A 349 -21.55 46.54 -61.25
CA PRO A 349 -21.39 46.56 -62.70
C PRO A 349 -20.32 47.60 -63.09
N PRO A 350 -19.29 47.20 -63.86
CA PRO A 350 -18.25 48.12 -64.29
C PRO A 350 -18.87 49.12 -65.25
N ALA A 351 -19.14 50.33 -64.75
CA ALA A 351 -19.27 51.50 -65.58
C ALA A 351 -17.92 51.73 -66.27
N ALA A 352 -17.82 51.19 -67.48
CA ALA A 352 -16.87 51.48 -68.56
C ALA A 352 -15.70 52.41 -68.20
N LEU A 353 -14.47 51.88 -68.16
CA LEU A 353 -13.28 52.61 -68.60
C LEU A 353 -12.08 51.67 -68.85
N ALA A 354 -11.74 51.60 -70.13
CA ALA A 354 -10.40 51.52 -70.72
C ALA A 354 -9.40 50.45 -70.25
N VAL A 355 -9.29 49.41 -71.08
CA VAL A 355 -8.08 48.98 -71.80
C VAL A 355 -6.76 49.59 -71.27
N PHE A 356 -5.93 48.79 -70.62
CA PHE A 356 -4.47 48.96 -70.68
C PHE A 356 -3.73 47.63 -70.57
N GLU A 357 -2.61 47.60 -71.27
CA GLU A 357 -1.93 46.49 -71.93
C GLU A 357 -0.63 46.12 -71.19
N GLU A 358 -0.35 44.82 -71.15
CA GLU A 358 0.92 44.07 -70.93
C GLU A 358 2.18 44.76 -70.36
N GLY A 359 2.82 44.11 -69.38
CA GLY A 359 4.20 44.40 -68.95
C GLY A 359 4.82 43.48 -67.88
N GLN A 360 5.34 42.32 -68.31
CA GLN A 360 6.65 41.70 -67.98
C GLN A 360 7.26 41.64 -66.54
N VAL A 361 7.52 40.39 -66.11
CA VAL A 361 8.65 39.75 -65.35
C VAL A 361 9.42 40.47 -64.20
N HIS A 362 9.53 39.80 -63.03
CA HIS A 362 10.77 39.16 -62.52
C HIS A 362 10.56 38.46 -61.14
N PRO A 363 11.19 37.29 -60.88
CA PRO A 363 11.26 36.68 -59.54
C PRO A 363 12.56 37.11 -58.82
N MET A 364 12.46 37.59 -57.59
CA MET A 364 13.63 37.74 -56.69
C MET A 364 13.58 36.72 -55.56
N VAL A 365 14.61 35.87 -55.59
CA VAL A 365 15.10 35.03 -54.50
C VAL A 365 15.74 35.95 -53.45
N VAL A 366 15.38 35.77 -52.18
CA VAL A 366 16.19 36.25 -51.06
C VAL A 366 16.25 35.17 -49.99
N ASP A 367 17.45 34.62 -49.90
CA ASP A 367 17.99 33.73 -48.90
C ASP A 367 18.56 34.60 -47.76
N ALA A 368 18.14 34.40 -46.51
CA ALA A 368 18.76 35.00 -45.32
C ALA A 368 18.32 34.31 -44.02
N VAL A 369 19.24 33.53 -43.46
CA VAL A 369 19.36 33.03 -42.07
C VAL A 369 19.87 34.19 -41.16
N PRO A 370 19.41 34.36 -39.90
CA PRO A 370 20.11 33.83 -38.71
C PRO A 370 19.17 33.41 -37.54
N GLU A 371 19.41 32.29 -36.84
CA GLU A 371 20.26 32.15 -35.64
C GLU A 371 20.07 33.30 -34.62
N LEU A 372 19.49 33.00 -33.43
CA LEU A 372 19.86 33.58 -32.13
C LEU A 372 19.00 33.05 -30.96
N ALA A 373 19.71 32.56 -29.94
CA ALA A 373 19.52 32.77 -28.49
C ALA A 373 18.33 32.13 -27.73
N ASP A 374 18.66 31.06 -27.01
CA ASP A 374 18.66 30.96 -25.54
C ASP A 374 17.86 32.03 -24.75
N SER A 375 16.78 31.59 -24.10
CA SER A 375 16.16 32.35 -23.00
C SER A 375 15.56 31.38 -21.98
N GLY A 376 16.37 31.06 -20.97
CA GLY A 376 15.89 30.50 -19.71
C GLY A 376 14.97 31.49 -18.99
N SER A 377 13.79 31.01 -18.61
CA SER A 377 12.91 31.69 -17.66
C SER A 377 12.59 30.74 -16.52
N GLU A 378 13.40 30.84 -15.46
CA GLU A 378 13.05 30.39 -14.12
C GLU A 378 11.93 31.30 -13.62
N SER A 379 10.74 30.74 -13.42
CA SER A 379 9.62 31.41 -12.73
C SER A 379 9.39 30.70 -11.41
N GLU A 380 10.15 31.14 -10.40
CA GLU A 380 9.85 30.98 -8.99
C GLU A 380 8.53 31.73 -8.70
N SER A 381 7.48 31.00 -8.33
CA SER A 381 6.24 31.60 -7.84
C SER A 381 5.91 30.98 -6.47
N ASP A 382 6.31 31.73 -5.44
CA ASP A 382 5.76 31.68 -4.09
C ASP A 382 4.27 32.06 -4.14
N GLU A 383 3.38 31.13 -3.82
CA GLU A 383 2.02 31.43 -3.35
C GLU A 383 1.67 30.54 -2.15
N ASP A 384 2.08 31.01 -0.97
CA ASP A 384 1.49 30.65 0.32
C ASP A 384 0.07 31.23 0.38
N GLY A 385 -0.91 30.45 -0.08
CA GLY A 385 -2.34 30.71 0.13
C GLY A 385 -2.94 29.64 1.04
N GLU A 386 -3.00 29.90 2.35
CA GLU A 386 -3.77 29.07 3.27
C GLU A 386 -5.28 29.14 2.95
N PRO A 387 -5.95 28.02 2.60
CA PRO A 387 -7.39 28.03 2.45
C PRO A 387 -8.07 27.97 3.82
N GLU A 388 -8.84 29.02 4.16
CA GLU A 388 -9.77 29.02 5.29
C GLU A 388 -10.75 27.84 5.16
N PHE A 389 -10.64 26.90 6.11
CA PHE A 389 -11.45 25.70 6.20
C PHE A 389 -12.87 26.03 6.70
N VAL A 390 -13.81 26.22 5.78
CA VAL A 390 -15.24 26.31 6.09
C VAL A 390 -15.74 24.92 6.51
N THR A 391 -16.11 24.80 7.79
CA THR A 391 -16.66 23.58 8.38
C THR A 391 -18.08 23.33 7.86
N PRO A 392 -18.38 22.20 7.19
CA PRO A 392 -19.75 21.87 6.81
C PRO A 392 -20.59 21.44 8.04
N PRO A 393 -21.89 21.74 8.07
CA PRO A 393 -22.78 21.38 9.17
C PRO A 393 -23.00 19.86 9.26
N ALA A 394 -23.05 19.37 10.50
CA ALA A 394 -23.13 17.97 10.89
C ALA A 394 -24.31 17.22 10.26
N THR A 395 -24.01 16.19 9.47
CA THR A 395 -24.96 15.21 8.93
C THR A 395 -25.27 14.15 10.02
N PRO A 396 -26.56 13.80 10.26
CA PRO A 396 -26.93 12.82 11.28
C PRO A 396 -26.53 11.39 10.90
N ALA A 397 -26.04 10.67 11.91
CA ALA A 397 -25.51 9.30 11.86
C ALA A 397 -26.42 8.28 11.17
N SER A 398 -25.91 7.69 10.08
CA SER A 398 -26.47 6.49 9.46
C SER A 398 -26.09 5.23 10.26
N ARG A 399 -27.11 4.40 10.49
CA ARG A 399 -27.07 3.08 11.15
C ARG A 399 -26.01 2.15 10.53
N PRO A 400 -25.33 1.31 11.34
CA PRO A 400 -24.44 0.28 10.83
C PRO A 400 -25.23 -0.84 10.12
N MET A 401 -24.99 -1.02 8.82
CA MET A 401 -25.40 -2.21 8.09
C MET A 401 -24.46 -3.37 8.44
N VAL A 402 -25.06 -4.47 8.92
CA VAL A 402 -24.41 -5.76 9.11
C VAL A 402 -24.24 -6.38 7.72
N LEU A 403 -22.99 -6.50 7.26
CA LEU A 403 -22.65 -7.26 6.05
C LEU A 403 -22.54 -8.76 6.40
N PRO A 404 -23.13 -9.66 5.58
CA PRO A 404 -23.00 -11.10 5.78
C PRO A 404 -21.59 -11.58 5.40
N GLU A 405 -21.02 -12.44 6.25
CA GLU A 405 -19.75 -13.12 6.05
C GLU A 405 -19.85 -14.03 4.82
N SER A 406 -19.08 -13.73 3.78
CA SER A 406 -18.91 -14.59 2.61
C SER A 406 -17.77 -15.57 2.88
N ASP A 407 -18.12 -16.85 3.02
CA ASP A 407 -17.23 -18.02 3.01
C ASP A 407 -16.35 -18.01 1.75
N LEU A 408 -15.07 -17.66 1.93
CA LEU A 408 -14.01 -17.86 0.94
C LEU A 408 -13.44 -19.27 1.14
N THR A 409 -13.93 -20.23 0.35
CA THR A 409 -13.27 -21.52 0.18
C THR A 409 -12.03 -21.33 -0.70
N ASP A 410 -10.87 -21.35 -0.04
CA ASP A 410 -9.53 -21.34 -0.63
C ASP A 410 -9.17 -22.74 -1.15
N ASP A 411 -9.64 -23.09 -2.36
CA ASP A 411 -9.20 -24.28 -3.09
C ASP A 411 -7.88 -24.00 -3.80
N GLY A 412 -6.80 -23.99 -3.01
CA GLY A 412 -5.42 -23.91 -3.49
C GLY A 412 -4.98 -25.22 -4.17
N VAL A 413 -5.21 -25.34 -5.48
CA VAL A 413 -4.56 -26.37 -6.30
C VAL A 413 -3.08 -26.02 -6.46
N LEU A 414 -2.24 -26.68 -5.68
CA LEU A 414 -0.79 -26.65 -5.77
C LEU A 414 -0.35 -27.38 -7.06
N VAL A 415 -0.24 -26.67 -8.17
CA VAL A 415 0.37 -27.19 -9.39
C VAL A 415 1.89 -27.10 -9.22
N ASP A 416 2.51 -28.25 -9.00
CA ASP A 416 3.96 -28.42 -8.98
C ASP A 416 4.51 -28.20 -10.40
N MET A 417 4.96 -26.98 -10.69
CA MET A 417 5.62 -26.66 -11.95
C MET A 417 7.08 -27.08 -11.90
N HIS A 418 7.37 -28.20 -12.57
CA HIS A 418 8.70 -28.74 -12.80
C HIS A 418 9.50 -27.78 -13.71
N PRO A 419 10.67 -27.27 -13.29
CA PRO A 419 11.47 -26.35 -14.09
C PRO A 419 12.53 -27.14 -14.87
N GLU A 420 12.15 -27.76 -15.99
CA GLU A 420 13.11 -28.26 -16.99
C GLU A 420 12.52 -27.98 -18.36
N ASP A 421 12.95 -26.89 -19.03
CA ASP A 421 12.93 -26.70 -20.50
C ASP A 421 13.22 -25.23 -20.95
N GLU A 422 14.24 -24.55 -20.41
CA GLU A 422 14.63 -23.21 -20.91
C GLU A 422 16.12 -23.09 -21.27
N ASP A 423 16.62 -24.03 -22.09
CA ASP A 423 17.86 -23.84 -22.87
C ASP A 423 17.57 -24.11 -24.36
N LYS A 424 16.76 -23.24 -24.99
CA LYS A 424 16.67 -23.16 -26.45
C LYS A 424 17.27 -21.85 -26.93
N GLU A 425 18.57 -21.96 -27.19
CA GLU A 425 19.43 -21.04 -27.92
C GLU A 425 18.74 -20.59 -29.23
N PHE A 426 18.12 -19.40 -29.21
CA PHE A 426 17.61 -18.75 -30.42
C PHE A 426 18.79 -18.15 -31.19
N ILE A 427 19.27 -18.89 -32.18
CA ILE A 427 20.18 -18.37 -33.21
C ILE A 427 19.39 -17.39 -34.07
N ILE A 428 19.58 -16.10 -33.84
CA ILE A 428 19.06 -15.03 -34.71
C ILE A 428 19.92 -15.02 -35.99
N VAL A 429 19.33 -15.45 -37.10
CA VAL A 429 19.90 -15.26 -38.43
C VAL A 429 19.51 -13.84 -38.89
N PRO A 430 20.46 -12.95 -39.21
CA PRO A 430 20.13 -11.64 -39.73
C PRO A 430 19.68 -11.77 -41.19
N GLU A 431 18.43 -11.39 -41.47
CA GLU A 431 17.89 -11.26 -42.81
C GLU A 431 18.34 -9.91 -43.39
N LEU A 432 19.04 -9.96 -44.52
CA LEU A 432 19.48 -8.82 -45.31
C LEU A 432 18.28 -8.19 -46.04
N PHE A 433 18.03 -6.90 -45.80
CA PHE A 433 17.48 -5.98 -46.79
C PHE A 433 18.02 -4.57 -46.59
#